data_AF-A0A7S3RFC5-F1
#
_entry.id   AF-A0A7S3RFC5-F1
#
_cell.length_a   1.000
_cell.length_b   1.000
_cell.length_c   1.000
_cell.angle_alpha   90.00
_cell.angle_beta   90.00
_cell.angle_gamma   90.00
#
_symmetry.space_group_name_H-M   'P 1'
#
loop_
_entity.id
_entity.type
_entity.pdbx_description
1 polymer ?
#
loop_
_entity_poly.entity_id
_entity_poly.type
_entity_poly.pdbx_seq_one_letter_code
_entity_poly.pdbx_strand_id
1 'polypeptide(L)'
;GHSLGAGTAALLCLLWRPWLGDRVSCIGFATPQVLDESSARTAAAHGVTSVLLFDDVVPRLSQRSAEDFAAEVAKVAHEHHHWREKGFKPTANSVSGGGGTAETPQHELSGDYRPGQPAAYRPGQPAAAANVVKQAANTPALFPAGRLLLLESSNPSGRKCCKEVDQQVFSRIRVTRSMLMSHLQPAYLRGLGADK
;
A
#
# COMPACT_ATOMS: atom_id res chain seq x y z
N GLY A 1 -3.32 -2.22 -20.87
CA GLY A 1 -4.06 -2.95 -19.83
C GLY A 1 -4.33 -2.06 -18.63
N HIS A 2 -5.13 -2.51 -17.65
CA HIS A 2 -5.35 -1.80 -16.38
C HIS A 2 -5.17 -2.77 -15.19
N SER A 3 -4.58 -2.31 -14.08
CA SER A 3 -4.33 -3.10 -12.87
C SER A 3 -3.62 -4.43 -13.18
N LEU A 4 -4.12 -5.58 -12.72
CA LEU A 4 -3.58 -6.91 -13.06
C LEU A 4 -3.41 -7.08 -14.59
N GLY A 5 -4.39 -6.65 -15.39
CA GLY A 5 -4.31 -6.71 -16.84
C GLY A 5 -3.24 -5.81 -17.46
N ALA A 6 -2.80 -4.76 -16.76
CA ALA A 6 -1.62 -3.99 -17.16
C ALA A 6 -0.33 -4.78 -16.94
N GLY A 7 -0.21 -5.47 -15.79
CA GLY A 7 0.90 -6.36 -15.51
C GLY A 7 1.01 -7.50 -16.53
N THR A 8 -0.11 -8.16 -16.83
CA THR A 8 -0.18 -9.22 -17.85
C THR A 8 0.20 -8.68 -19.24
N ALA A 9 -0.31 -7.52 -19.64
CA ALA A 9 0.00 -6.92 -20.93
C ALA A 9 1.50 -6.57 -21.06
N ALA A 10 2.13 -6.08 -19.98
CA ALA A 10 3.55 -5.79 -19.96
C ALA A 10 4.38 -7.07 -20.15
N LEU A 11 4.06 -8.14 -19.42
CA LEU A 11 4.72 -9.44 -19.57
C LEU A 11 4.54 -10.02 -20.97
N LEU A 12 3.33 -9.96 -21.55
CA LEU A 12 3.07 -10.40 -22.92
C LEU A 12 3.85 -9.59 -23.95
N CYS A 13 3.96 -8.27 -23.78
CA CYS A 13 4.74 -7.41 -24.66
C CYS A 13 6.22 -7.79 -24.66
N LEU A 14 6.79 -8.10 -23.49
CA LEU A 14 8.17 -8.55 -23.36
C LEU A 14 8.37 -9.96 -23.94
N LEU A 15 7.45 -10.88 -23.65
CA LEU A 15 7.47 -12.23 -24.21
C LEU A 15 7.40 -12.21 -25.72
N TRP A 16 6.55 -11.37 -26.32
CA TRP A 16 6.39 -11.32 -27.79
C TRP A 16 7.50 -10.55 -28.52
N ARG A 17 8.33 -9.80 -27.80
CA ARG A 17 9.39 -8.96 -28.39
C ARG A 17 10.33 -9.72 -29.33
N PRO A 18 10.79 -10.95 -29.05
CA PRO A 18 11.68 -11.69 -29.96
C PRO A 18 11.06 -12.02 -31.33
N TRP A 19 9.73 -12.17 -31.42
CA TRP A 19 9.05 -12.52 -32.67
C TRP A 19 8.44 -11.32 -33.38
N LEU A 20 7.92 -10.36 -32.62
CA LEU A 20 7.21 -9.20 -33.18
C LEU A 20 8.09 -7.96 -33.29
N GLY A 21 9.23 -7.90 -32.60
CA GLY A 21 10.12 -6.74 -32.57
C GLY A 21 9.37 -5.49 -32.13
N ASP A 22 9.61 -4.38 -32.82
CA ASP A 22 9.01 -3.07 -32.50
C ASP A 22 7.55 -2.90 -32.93
N ARG A 23 6.94 -3.96 -33.46
CA ARG A 23 5.51 -3.98 -33.81
C ARG A 23 4.59 -4.12 -32.59
N VAL A 24 5.14 -4.46 -31.42
CA VAL A 24 4.39 -4.55 -30.16
C VAL A 24 4.83 -3.45 -29.20
N SER A 25 3.87 -2.83 -28.52
CA SER A 25 4.10 -1.91 -27.42
C SER A 25 3.02 -2.11 -26.36
N CYS A 26 3.28 -1.68 -25.13
CA CYS A 26 2.34 -1.81 -24.03
C CYS A 26 2.17 -0.49 -23.30
N ILE A 27 0.91 -0.08 -23.14
CA ILE A 27 0.52 0.97 -22.20
C ILE A 27 -0.33 0.32 -21.11
N GLY A 28 0.19 0.35 -19.88
CA GLY A 28 -0.46 -0.14 -18.68
C GLY A 28 -0.93 1.01 -17.80
N PHE A 29 -2.12 0.92 -17.23
CA PHE A 29 -2.60 1.84 -16.19
C PHE A 29 -2.60 1.11 -14.86
N ALA A 30 -2.08 1.74 -13.81
CA ALA A 30 -1.99 1.12 -12.48
C ALA A 30 -1.25 -0.24 -12.53
N THR A 31 -0.14 -0.33 -13.28
CA THR A 31 0.60 -1.57 -13.46
C THR A 31 1.19 -2.05 -12.12
N PRO A 32 0.88 -3.26 -11.63
CA PRO A 32 1.47 -3.79 -10.40
C PRO A 32 2.95 -4.11 -10.58
N GLN A 33 3.62 -4.43 -9.47
CA GLN A 33 5.03 -4.83 -9.48
C GLN A 33 5.18 -6.24 -10.08
N VAL A 34 5.73 -6.35 -11.29
CA VAL A 34 5.75 -7.63 -12.05
C VAL A 34 7.14 -8.06 -12.53
N LEU A 35 8.15 -7.20 -12.39
CA LEU A 35 9.52 -7.46 -12.85
C LEU A 35 10.52 -7.14 -11.75
N ASP A 36 11.67 -7.80 -11.75
CA ASP A 36 12.81 -7.33 -10.97
C ASP A 36 13.26 -5.93 -11.47
N GLU A 37 14.08 -5.25 -10.68
CA GLU A 37 14.43 -3.85 -10.92
C GLU A 37 15.13 -3.62 -12.27
N SER A 38 16.01 -4.55 -12.67
CA SER A 38 16.77 -4.47 -13.92
C SER A 38 15.85 -4.68 -15.13
N SER A 39 15.01 -5.71 -15.07
CA SER A 39 14.03 -6.01 -16.11
C SER A 39 12.97 -4.91 -16.23
N ALA A 40 12.51 -4.34 -15.12
CA ALA A 40 11.53 -3.25 -15.08
C ALA A 40 12.04 -2.01 -15.83
N ARG A 41 13.30 -1.62 -15.61
CA ARG A 41 13.93 -0.49 -16.32
C ARG A 41 14.13 -0.79 -17.80
N THR A 42 14.65 -1.97 -18.12
CA THR A 42 14.93 -2.38 -19.50
C THR A 42 13.65 -2.48 -20.34
N ALA A 43 12.51 -2.80 -19.72
CA ALA A 43 11.22 -2.87 -20.40
C ALA A 43 10.80 -1.56 -21.09
N ALA A 44 11.32 -0.40 -20.66
CA ALA A 44 11.08 0.88 -21.33
C ALA A 44 11.68 0.91 -22.75
N ALA A 45 12.88 0.36 -22.92
CA ALA A 45 13.52 0.20 -24.23
C ALA A 45 12.75 -0.78 -25.12
N HIS A 46 11.96 -1.67 -24.50
CA HIS A 46 11.03 -2.58 -25.17
C HIS A 46 9.60 -2.04 -25.20
N GLY A 47 9.42 -0.71 -25.30
CA GLY A 47 8.13 -0.10 -25.59
C GLY A 47 7.04 -0.30 -24.53
N VAL A 48 7.41 -0.63 -23.28
CA VAL A 48 6.48 -0.72 -22.16
C VAL A 48 6.44 0.60 -21.42
N THR A 49 5.23 1.12 -21.22
CA THR A 49 4.94 2.34 -20.43
C THR A 49 3.84 2.03 -19.42
N SER A 50 4.04 2.45 -18.18
CA SER A 50 3.06 2.37 -17.10
C SER A 50 2.63 3.77 -16.67
N VAL A 51 1.34 4.05 -16.75
CA VAL A 51 0.71 5.31 -16.34
C VAL A 51 0.13 5.13 -14.94
N LEU A 52 0.58 5.98 -14.03
CA LEU A 52 0.32 5.89 -12.60
C LEU A 52 -0.42 7.14 -12.14
N LEU A 53 -1.38 7.00 -11.23
CA LEU A 53 -2.17 8.12 -10.71
C LEU A 53 -1.85 8.37 -9.25
N PHE A 54 -1.41 9.58 -8.92
CA PHE A 54 -1.15 10.02 -7.55
C PHE A 54 -0.37 8.99 -6.71
N ASP A 55 -0.97 8.54 -5.60
CA ASP A 55 -0.41 7.55 -4.68
C ASP A 55 -1.15 6.22 -4.74
N ASP A 56 -1.59 5.83 -5.94
CA ASP A 56 -2.23 4.53 -6.20
C ASP A 56 -1.44 3.38 -5.55
N VAL A 57 -2.17 2.51 -4.87
CA VAL A 57 -1.62 1.36 -4.17
C VAL A 57 -1.21 0.25 -5.14
N VAL A 58 -1.90 0.08 -6.27
CA VAL A 58 -1.67 -1.09 -7.16
C VAL A 58 -0.23 -1.18 -7.66
N PRO A 59 0.43 -0.10 -8.13
CA PRO A 59 1.84 -0.13 -8.51
C PRO A 59 2.81 -0.34 -7.34
N ARG A 60 2.31 -0.24 -6.10
CA ARG A 60 3.05 -0.50 -4.86
C ARG A 60 2.87 -1.93 -4.36
N LEU A 61 1.98 -2.72 -4.95
CA LEU A 61 1.68 -4.07 -4.48
C LEU A 61 2.63 -5.11 -5.10
N SER A 62 3.37 -5.79 -4.22
CA SER A 62 3.98 -7.10 -4.41
C SER A 62 3.85 -7.89 -3.11
N GLN A 63 4.25 -9.16 -3.15
CA GLN A 63 4.35 -9.95 -1.92
C GLN A 63 5.27 -9.28 -0.89
N ARG A 64 6.46 -8.83 -1.31
CA ARG A 64 7.42 -8.19 -0.42
C ARG A 64 6.87 -6.91 0.20
N SER A 65 6.30 -6.01 -0.60
CA SER A 65 5.79 -4.74 -0.07
C SER A 65 4.56 -4.93 0.84
N ALA A 66 3.77 -5.99 0.61
CA ALA A 66 2.68 -6.38 1.50
C ALA A 66 3.19 -6.95 2.84
N GLU A 67 4.24 -7.77 2.82
CA GLU A 67 4.91 -8.30 4.02
C GLU A 67 5.55 -7.16 4.84
N ASP A 68 6.28 -6.25 4.18
CA ASP A 68 6.88 -5.05 4.80
C ASP A 68 5.79 -4.18 5.45
N PHE A 69 4.69 -3.94 4.72
CA PHE A 69 3.57 -3.17 5.23
C PHE A 69 2.91 -3.83 6.44
N ALA A 70 2.68 -5.15 6.40
CA ALA A 70 2.11 -5.88 7.54
C ALA A 70 2.99 -5.75 8.79
N ALA A 71 4.32 -5.81 8.63
CA ALA A 71 5.26 -5.60 9.73
C ALA A 71 5.20 -4.17 10.29
N GLU A 72 5.12 -3.16 9.43
CA GLU A 72 4.97 -1.76 9.84
C GLU A 72 3.67 -1.53 10.61
N VAL A 73 2.54 -2.06 10.13
CA VAL A 73 1.24 -1.95 10.81
C VAL A 73 1.29 -2.64 12.17
N ALA A 74 1.88 -3.83 12.28
CA ALA A 74 2.05 -4.53 13.55
C ALA A 74 2.89 -3.73 14.55
N LYS A 75 3.96 -3.07 14.08
CA LYS A 75 4.78 -2.18 14.92
C LYS A 75 3.98 -0.98 15.42
N VAL A 76 3.26 -0.29 14.54
CA VAL A 76 2.42 0.87 14.90
C VAL A 76 1.33 0.46 15.88
N ALA A 77 0.72 -0.70 15.65
CA ALA A 77 -0.25 -1.29 16.56
C ALA A 77 0.40 -1.51 17.93
N HIS A 78 1.51 -2.23 18.03
CA HIS A 78 2.20 -2.47 19.29
C HIS A 78 2.57 -1.18 20.04
N GLU A 79 3.13 -0.19 19.35
CA GLU A 79 3.45 1.12 19.94
C GLU A 79 2.20 1.78 20.52
N HIS A 80 1.07 1.77 19.82
CA HIS A 80 -0.18 2.34 20.32
C HIS A 80 -0.67 1.72 21.65
N HIS A 81 -0.23 0.53 22.03
CA HIS A 81 -0.62 -0.08 23.31
C HIS A 81 0.20 0.37 24.47
N HIS A 82 1.51 0.49 24.27
CA HIS A 82 2.37 1.15 25.25
C HIS A 82 1.93 2.59 25.52
N TRP A 83 1.32 3.26 24.53
CA TRP A 83 0.73 4.59 24.70
C TRP A 83 -0.47 4.61 25.66
N ARG A 84 -1.37 3.60 25.61
CA ARG A 84 -2.53 3.51 26.51
C ARG A 84 -2.12 3.10 27.94
N GLU A 85 -1.12 2.24 28.08
CA GLU A 85 -0.70 1.70 29.38
C GLU A 85 0.21 2.65 30.18
N LYS A 86 1.09 3.43 29.52
CA LYS A 86 2.14 4.21 30.22
C LYS A 86 1.86 5.70 30.39
N GLY A 87 0.70 6.21 29.97
CA GLY A 87 0.29 7.60 30.22
C GLY A 87 1.29 8.67 29.73
N PHE A 88 2.12 8.36 28.73
CA PHE A 88 3.10 9.29 28.19
C PHE A 88 2.39 10.46 27.49
N LYS A 89 2.54 11.67 28.03
CA LYS A 89 2.08 12.91 27.39
C LYS A 89 3.10 13.30 26.32
N PRO A 90 2.71 13.35 25.02
CA PRO A 90 3.63 13.84 24.00
C PRO A 90 4.07 15.25 24.36
N THR A 91 5.39 15.47 24.41
CA THR A 91 5.94 16.82 24.53
C THR A 91 5.47 17.63 23.33
N ALA A 92 4.92 18.81 23.61
CA ALA A 92 4.16 19.67 22.70
C ALA A 92 4.99 20.34 21.59
N ASN A 93 5.91 19.61 20.95
CA ASN A 93 6.72 20.09 19.84
C ASN A 93 6.46 19.28 18.56
N SER A 94 5.20 19.10 18.15
CA SER A 94 4.87 18.91 16.73
C SER A 94 3.41 19.30 16.47
N VAL A 95 3.25 20.51 15.94
CA VAL A 95 2.05 21.03 15.26
C VAL A 95 0.90 21.48 16.18
N SER A 96 0.95 22.77 16.43
CA SER A 96 -0.11 23.69 16.83
C SER A 96 -1.34 23.67 15.90
N GLY A 97 -2.53 23.67 16.49
CA GLY A 97 -3.79 24.05 15.83
C GLY A 97 -4.99 23.63 16.66
N GLY A 98 -5.75 24.60 17.19
CA GLY A 98 -6.81 24.44 18.21
C GLY A 98 -7.90 23.43 17.87
N GLY A 99 -8.61 22.83 18.83
CA GLY A 99 -9.27 23.46 19.96
C GLY A 99 -10.78 23.38 19.68
N GLY A 100 -11.50 22.52 20.41
CA GLY A 100 -12.94 22.35 20.20
C GLY A 100 -13.50 21.17 20.99
N THR A 101 -14.44 21.48 21.87
CA THR A 101 -15.11 20.66 22.88
C THR A 101 -15.95 19.50 22.34
N ALA A 102 -16.10 18.49 23.20
CA ALA A 102 -16.94 17.31 23.04
C ALA A 102 -18.43 17.63 22.79
N GLU A 103 -19.06 16.89 21.87
CA GLU A 103 -20.49 16.51 21.92
C GLU A 103 -20.69 15.17 21.19
N THR A 104 -21.37 14.22 21.85
CA THR A 104 -21.96 13.03 21.23
C THR A 104 -23.38 13.39 20.82
N PRO A 105 -23.88 12.95 19.65
CA PRO A 105 -25.15 12.22 19.70
C PRO A 105 -25.21 10.98 18.81
N GLN A 106 -25.99 10.05 19.32
CA GLN A 106 -26.41 8.79 18.74
C GLN A 106 -27.20 9.00 17.44
N HIS A 107 -26.95 8.16 16.44
CA HIS A 107 -27.92 7.90 15.38
C HIS A 107 -28.03 6.39 15.19
N GLU A 108 -29.18 5.86 15.63
CA GLU A 108 -29.58 4.48 15.42
C GLU A 108 -29.82 4.23 13.92
N LEU A 109 -29.35 3.08 13.43
CA LEU A 109 -29.87 2.44 12.23
C LEU A 109 -30.29 1.04 12.62
N SER A 110 -31.57 0.92 12.93
CA SER A 110 -32.33 -0.31 13.03
C SER A 110 -32.22 -1.09 11.72
N GLY A 111 -31.55 -2.24 11.77
CA GLY A 111 -31.53 -3.26 10.73
C GLY A 111 -31.08 -4.56 11.37
N ASP A 112 -31.96 -5.58 11.34
CA ASP A 112 -31.76 -6.89 11.93
C ASP A 112 -30.54 -7.62 11.32
N TYR A 113 -29.33 -7.30 11.81
CA TYR A 113 -28.15 -8.12 11.57
C TYR A 113 -28.06 -9.16 12.68
N ARG A 114 -28.45 -10.40 12.38
CA ARG A 114 -28.13 -11.55 13.26
C ARG A 114 -26.61 -11.79 13.17
N PRO A 115 -25.83 -11.60 14.25
CA PRO A 115 -24.44 -11.97 14.22
C PRO A 115 -24.38 -13.50 14.17
N GLY A 116 -23.94 -14.04 13.04
CA GLY A 116 -23.33 -15.37 13.06
C GLY A 116 -22.23 -15.31 14.12
N GLN A 117 -22.27 -16.24 15.08
CA GLN A 117 -21.29 -16.33 16.17
C GLN A 117 -19.89 -16.06 15.60
N PRO A 118 -19.13 -15.08 16.13
CA PRO A 118 -17.75 -14.91 15.71
C PRO A 118 -17.06 -16.24 16.00
N ALA A 119 -16.56 -16.89 14.94
CA ALA A 119 -15.67 -18.03 15.09
C ALA A 119 -14.60 -17.61 16.09
N ALA A 120 -14.49 -18.35 17.20
CA ALA A 120 -13.59 -18.01 18.29
C ALA A 120 -12.17 -17.86 17.74
N TYR A 121 -11.74 -16.61 17.54
CA TYR A 121 -10.38 -16.30 17.12
C TYR A 121 -9.46 -16.67 18.28
N ARG A 122 -8.79 -17.81 18.14
CA ARG A 122 -7.71 -18.19 19.05
C ARG A 122 -6.55 -17.24 18.78
N PRO A 123 -6.03 -16.51 19.79
CA PRO A 123 -4.90 -15.62 19.60
C PRO A 123 -3.72 -16.39 19.02
N GLY A 124 -3.37 -16.10 17.76
CA GLY A 124 -2.10 -16.52 17.20
C GLY A 124 -0.98 -15.90 18.02
N GLN A 125 -0.05 -16.72 18.50
CA GLN A 125 1.13 -16.27 19.24
C GLN A 125 1.91 -15.20 18.44
N PRO A 126 2.64 -14.28 19.11
CA PRO A 126 3.51 -13.27 18.48
C PRO A 126 4.55 -13.83 17.49
N ALA A 127 4.71 -15.15 17.42
CA ALA A 127 5.49 -15.87 16.42
C ALA A 127 4.98 -15.66 14.97
N ALA A 128 3.68 -15.41 14.75
CA ALA A 128 3.14 -15.24 13.40
C ALA A 128 3.65 -13.97 12.70
N ALA A 129 3.64 -12.83 13.39
CA ALA A 129 4.21 -11.58 12.87
C ALA A 129 5.74 -11.68 12.68
N ALA A 130 6.44 -12.35 13.60
CA ALA A 130 7.87 -12.60 13.48
C ALA A 130 8.23 -13.53 12.30
N ASN A 131 7.35 -14.48 11.94
CA ASN A 131 7.53 -15.34 10.78
C ASN A 131 7.28 -14.60 9.46
N VAL A 132 6.32 -13.67 9.40
CA VAL A 132 6.10 -12.78 8.24
C VAL A 132 7.35 -11.92 7.96
N VAL A 133 7.93 -11.34 9.01
CA VAL A 133 9.18 -10.54 8.90
C VAL A 133 10.36 -11.39 8.42
N LYS A 134 10.45 -12.66 8.83
CA LYS A 134 11.50 -13.60 8.36
C LYS A 134 11.30 -14.03 6.91
N GLN A 135 10.06 -14.11 6.43
CA GLN A 135 9.74 -14.43 5.04
C GLN A 135 10.06 -13.27 4.08
N ALA A 136 9.78 -12.03 4.50
CA ALA A 136 10.08 -10.80 3.74
C ALA A 136 11.55 -10.68 3.32
N ALA A 137 12.48 -11.19 4.14
CA ALA A 137 13.91 -11.15 3.84
C ALA A 137 14.31 -12.00 2.62
N ASN A 138 13.51 -13.01 2.25
CA ASN A 138 13.80 -13.93 1.14
C ASN A 138 12.94 -13.64 -0.11
N THR A 139 11.90 -12.81 0.01
CA THR A 139 11.04 -12.44 -1.12
C THR A 139 11.74 -11.41 -2.00
N PRO A 140 11.92 -11.65 -3.31
CA PRO A 140 12.55 -10.68 -4.21
C PRO A 140 11.68 -9.41 -4.34
N ALA A 141 12.34 -8.25 -4.42
CA ALA A 141 11.64 -7.01 -4.72
C ALA A 141 11.24 -6.97 -6.19
N LEU A 142 10.00 -6.57 -6.45
CA LEU A 142 9.47 -6.37 -7.79
C LEU A 142 9.13 -4.90 -7.99
N PHE A 143 8.97 -4.51 -9.25
CA PHE A 143 8.75 -3.13 -9.66
C PHE A 143 7.77 -3.03 -10.84
N PRO A 144 7.06 -1.91 -10.99
CA PRO A 144 6.20 -1.69 -12.14
C PRO A 144 7.03 -1.64 -13.43
N ALA A 145 6.51 -2.25 -14.49
CA ALA A 145 7.25 -2.41 -15.73
C ALA A 145 7.36 -1.12 -16.55
N GLY A 146 8.53 -0.88 -17.12
CA GLY A 146 8.78 0.10 -18.17
C GLY A 146 8.91 1.53 -17.68
N ARG A 147 8.67 2.47 -18.60
CA ARG A 147 8.66 3.91 -18.31
C ARG A 147 7.50 4.24 -17.39
N LEU A 148 7.73 4.89 -16.25
CA LEU A 148 6.66 5.24 -15.31
C LEU A 148 6.24 6.70 -15.48
N LEU A 149 5.04 6.92 -15.99
CA LEU A 149 4.44 8.24 -16.14
C LEU A 149 3.46 8.50 -14.99
N LEU A 150 3.88 9.33 -14.03
CA LEU A 150 3.07 9.72 -12.89
C LEU A 150 2.23 10.95 -13.22
N LEU A 151 0.92 10.78 -13.11
CA LEU A 151 -0.08 11.84 -13.18
C LEU A 151 -0.30 12.41 -11.77
N GLU A 152 0.08 13.67 -11.58
CA GLU A 152 -0.10 14.41 -10.34
C GLU A 152 -1.31 15.34 -10.39
N SER A 153 -1.82 15.73 -9.21
CA SER A 153 -3.01 16.58 -9.13
C SER A 153 -2.67 17.94 -9.74
N SER A 154 -3.69 18.59 -10.29
CA SER A 154 -3.60 19.93 -10.84
C SER A 154 -2.88 20.84 -9.85
N ASN A 155 -1.81 21.49 -10.30
CA ASN A 155 -1.28 22.63 -9.57
C ASN A 155 -2.34 23.76 -9.56
N PRO A 156 -2.21 24.79 -8.69
CA PRO A 156 -3.16 25.90 -8.62
C PRO A 156 -3.38 26.65 -9.96
N SER A 157 -2.49 26.46 -10.94
CA SER A 157 -2.60 26.99 -12.30
C SER A 157 -3.40 26.10 -13.27
N GLY A 158 -4.00 25.00 -12.81
CA GLY A 158 -4.86 24.12 -13.62
C GLY A 158 -4.09 23.24 -14.63
N ARG A 159 -2.76 23.24 -14.61
CA ARG A 159 -1.95 22.35 -15.47
C ARG A 159 -1.90 20.96 -14.85
N LYS A 160 -2.36 19.97 -15.61
CA LYS A 160 -2.11 18.55 -15.32
C LYS A 160 -0.60 18.32 -15.39
N CYS A 161 0.02 17.95 -14.27
CA CYS A 161 1.44 17.64 -14.19
C CYS A 161 1.62 16.14 -14.48
N CYS A 162 2.33 15.81 -15.55
CA CYS A 162 2.79 14.46 -15.84
C CYS A 162 4.31 14.47 -15.71
N LYS A 163 4.86 13.55 -14.89
CA LYS A 163 6.31 13.41 -14.72
C LYS A 163 6.73 11.96 -14.86
N GLU A 164 7.89 11.76 -15.48
CA GLU A 164 8.54 10.45 -15.46
C GLU A 164 9.18 10.23 -14.09
N VAL A 165 9.02 9.04 -13.51
CA VAL A 165 9.57 8.69 -12.19
C VAL A 165 10.32 7.36 -12.22
N ASP A 166 11.22 7.20 -11.26
CA ASP A 166 11.95 5.94 -11.07
C ASP A 166 11.06 4.86 -10.41
N GLN A 167 11.37 3.60 -10.70
CA GLN A 167 10.68 2.43 -10.13
C GLN A 167 10.66 2.44 -8.60
N GLN A 168 11.70 2.95 -7.94
CA GLN A 168 11.81 3.05 -6.49
C GLN A 168 10.74 3.93 -5.84
N VAL A 169 10.12 4.86 -6.57
CA VAL A 169 9.04 5.69 -6.05
C VAL A 169 7.84 4.84 -5.60
N PHE A 170 7.65 3.70 -6.23
CA PHE A 170 6.55 2.76 -5.99
C PHE A 170 6.99 1.46 -5.31
N SER A 171 8.21 1.38 -4.75
CA SER A 171 8.73 0.14 -4.15
C SER A 171 8.01 -0.31 -2.88
N ARG A 172 7.33 0.60 -2.17
CA ARG A 172 6.64 0.34 -0.90
C ARG A 172 5.23 0.91 -0.88
N ILE A 173 4.36 0.26 -0.11
CA ILE A 173 3.04 0.79 0.25
C ILE A 173 3.24 1.99 1.18
N ARG A 174 2.53 3.09 0.94
CA ARG A 174 2.62 4.31 1.75
C ARG A 174 1.32 4.50 2.50
N VAL A 175 1.40 4.49 3.83
CA VAL A 175 0.26 4.77 4.71
C VAL A 175 0.75 5.62 5.87
N THR A 176 -0.02 6.62 6.27
CA THR A 176 0.28 7.41 7.46
C THR A 176 -0.26 6.73 8.71
N ARG A 177 0.33 7.03 9.87
CA ARG A 177 -0.23 6.57 11.16
C ARG A 177 -1.69 6.98 11.32
N SER A 178 -2.06 8.20 10.90
CA SER A 178 -3.46 8.65 10.95
C SER A 178 -4.39 7.83 10.07
N MET A 179 -3.98 7.41 8.87
CA MET A 179 -4.78 6.52 8.02
C MET A 179 -5.05 5.17 8.72
N LEU A 180 -4.04 4.60 9.40
CA LEU A 180 -4.22 3.37 10.16
C LEU A 180 -5.14 3.58 11.36
N MET A 181 -4.89 4.60 12.18
CA MET A 181 -5.65 4.78 13.43
C MET A 181 -7.09 5.25 13.21
N SER A 182 -7.35 6.03 12.17
CA SER A 182 -8.70 6.57 11.89
C SER A 182 -9.61 5.58 11.17
N HIS A 183 -9.06 4.61 10.42
CA HIS A 183 -9.84 3.72 9.57
C HIS A 183 -9.75 2.25 9.96
N LEU A 184 -8.72 1.83 10.69
CA LEU A 184 -8.62 0.46 11.15
C LEU A 184 -9.46 0.28 12.43
N GLN A 185 -10.45 -0.61 12.39
CA GLN A 185 -11.29 -0.86 13.57
C GLN A 185 -10.43 -1.30 14.76
N PRO A 186 -10.75 -0.86 15.99
CA PRO A 186 -10.02 -1.26 17.19
C PRO A 186 -9.86 -2.79 17.34
N ALA A 187 -10.82 -3.58 16.84
CA ALA A 187 -10.75 -5.04 16.85
C ALA A 187 -9.58 -5.60 16.02
N TYR A 188 -9.26 -4.99 14.87
CA TYR A 188 -8.11 -5.40 14.05
C TYR A 188 -6.80 -5.00 14.69
N LEU A 189 -6.74 -3.81 15.30
CA LEU A 189 -5.60 -3.44 16.13
C LEU A 189 -5.41 -4.52 17.20
N ARG A 190 -6.41 -4.86 18.01
CA ARG A 190 -6.31 -5.95 18.99
C ARG A 190 -5.77 -7.26 18.43
N GLY A 191 -6.29 -7.70 17.29
CA GLY A 191 -5.82 -8.89 16.60
C GLY A 191 -4.33 -8.85 16.23
N LEU A 192 -3.78 -7.66 15.98
CA LEU A 192 -2.37 -7.41 15.68
C LEU A 192 -1.48 -7.28 16.93
N GLY A 193 -1.97 -7.69 18.10
CA GLY A 193 -1.21 -7.64 19.36
C GLY A 193 -1.27 -6.28 20.02
N ALA A 194 -2.35 -5.57 19.72
CA ALA A 194 -2.59 -4.26 20.26
C ALA A 194 -3.22 -4.44 21.67
N ASP A 195 -4.53 -4.60 21.91
CA ASP A 195 -4.97 -4.89 23.31
C ASP A 195 -4.67 -6.38 23.64
N LYS A 196 -3.70 -6.64 24.52
CA LYS A 196 -3.58 -7.89 25.28
C LYS A 196 -3.67 -7.59 26.77
#